data_AF-A0A838VBS9-F1
#
_entry.id   AF-A0A838VBS9-F1
#
_cell.length_a   1.000
_cell.length_b   1.000
_cell.length_c   1.000
_cell.angle_alpha   90.00
_cell.angle_beta   90.00
_cell.angle_gamma   90.00
#
_symmetry.space_group_name_H-M   'P 1'
#
loop_
_entity.id
_entity.type
_entity.pdbx_description
1 polymer ?
#
loop_
_entity_poly.entity_id
_entity_poly.type
_entity_poly.pdbx_seq_one_letter_code
_entity_poly.pdbx_strand_id
1 'polypeptide(L)'
;PPPPAAAVRIASLRGVDIAPIDLSDAAATERLLAYVWADQAERFARTEAAIALWRARPPRLDQGDAAGWVEARLAESQAEGLTRVLMHSIVWQYLPREGRARIVAAMEAAGAEATPERPLAWVRYEADRSLGLHELRVKTWPGGEDRHLANAHPHAAWVEWLGEEVA
;
A
#
# COMPACT_ATOMS: atom_id res chain seq x y z
N PRO A 1 15.69 -2.79 16.12
CA PRO A 1 16.60 -3.61 15.28
C PRO A 1 16.23 -3.41 13.81
N PRO A 2 17.18 -3.50 12.84
CA PRO A 2 16.83 -3.47 11.42
C PRO A 2 15.96 -4.70 11.06
N PRO A 3 15.05 -4.60 10.07
CA PRO A 3 14.25 -5.74 9.66
C PRO A 3 15.15 -6.89 9.16
N PRO A 4 14.73 -8.17 9.33
CA PRO A 4 15.50 -9.31 8.84
C PRO A 4 15.83 -9.17 7.35
N ALA A 5 17.09 -9.46 6.99
CA ALA A 5 17.53 -9.48 5.60
C ALA A 5 17.01 -10.75 4.91
N ALA A 6 15.77 -10.70 4.42
CA ALA A 6 15.12 -11.78 3.70
C ALA A 6 14.79 -11.36 2.25
N ALA A 7 14.94 -12.29 1.31
CA ALA A 7 14.53 -12.06 -0.06
C ALA A 7 13.00 -12.04 -0.16
N VAL A 8 12.42 -10.92 -0.60
CA VAL A 8 10.98 -10.79 -0.86
C VAL A 8 10.74 -10.85 -2.37
N ARG A 9 9.95 -11.82 -2.82
CA ARG A 9 9.56 -11.97 -4.23
C ARG A 9 8.12 -11.50 -4.44
N ILE A 10 7.95 -10.45 -5.24
CA ILE A 10 6.62 -9.98 -5.67
C ILE A 10 6.22 -10.81 -6.89
N ALA A 11 5.30 -11.76 -6.71
CA ALA A 11 4.83 -12.65 -7.79
C ALA A 11 3.97 -11.92 -8.83
N SER A 12 3.16 -10.95 -8.39
CA SER A 12 2.39 -10.06 -9.25
C SER A 12 2.04 -8.77 -8.51
N LEU A 13 1.76 -7.69 -9.25
CA LEU A 13 1.37 -6.40 -8.71
C LEU A 13 0.22 -5.83 -9.55
N ARG A 14 -0.84 -5.38 -8.89
CA ARG A 14 -1.96 -4.64 -9.50
C ARG A 14 -2.36 -3.52 -8.57
N GLY A 15 -2.82 -2.41 -9.14
CA GLY A 15 -3.34 -1.28 -8.37
C GLY A 15 -4.59 -0.70 -9.02
N VAL A 16 -5.21 0.22 -8.29
CA VAL A 16 -6.39 0.97 -8.74
C VAL A 16 -6.23 2.42 -8.36
N ASP A 17 -6.62 3.32 -9.26
CA ASP A 17 -6.74 4.75 -9.00
C ASP A 17 -7.95 5.30 -9.77
N ILE A 18 -8.56 6.38 -9.28
CA ILE A 18 -9.70 7.02 -9.96
C ILE A 18 -9.26 7.67 -11.28
N ALA A 19 -8.02 8.19 -11.31
CA ALA A 19 -7.41 8.84 -12.46
C ALA A 19 -5.92 8.47 -12.54
N PRO A 20 -5.58 7.23 -12.96
CA PRO A 20 -4.19 6.79 -13.07
C PRO A 20 -3.38 7.72 -13.98
N ILE A 21 -2.19 8.11 -13.53
CA ILE A 21 -1.27 8.93 -14.32
C ILE A 21 -0.48 8.02 -15.26
N ASP A 22 -0.54 8.29 -16.56
CA ASP A 22 0.30 7.64 -17.56
C ASP A 22 1.72 8.25 -17.54
N LEU A 23 2.67 7.55 -16.92
CA LEU A 23 4.06 8.01 -16.81
C LEU A 23 4.90 7.73 -18.08
N SER A 24 4.28 7.20 -19.14
CA SER A 24 4.87 7.19 -20.48
C SER A 24 4.69 8.52 -21.21
N ASP A 25 3.70 9.32 -20.84
CA ASP A 25 3.52 10.69 -21.33
C ASP A 25 4.50 11.64 -20.62
N ALA A 26 5.35 12.30 -21.43
CA ALA A 26 6.31 13.27 -20.95
C ALA A 26 5.63 14.47 -20.26
N ALA A 27 4.50 14.95 -20.77
CA ALA A 27 3.78 16.09 -20.21
C ALA A 27 3.12 15.73 -18.87
N ALA A 28 2.54 14.53 -18.75
CA ALA A 28 2.02 14.01 -17.49
C ALA A 28 3.14 13.84 -16.45
N THR A 29 4.29 13.33 -16.88
CA THR A 29 5.47 13.17 -16.01
C THR A 29 5.99 14.51 -15.51
N GLU A 30 6.15 15.50 -16.40
CA GLU A 30 6.58 16.85 -16.06
C GLU A 30 5.61 17.51 -15.06
N ARG A 31 4.30 17.37 -15.30
CA ARG A 31 3.27 17.87 -14.38
C ARG A 31 3.36 17.23 -13.00
N LEU A 32 3.59 15.93 -12.92
CA LEU A 32 3.74 15.22 -11.64
C LEU A 32 4.94 15.77 -10.85
N LEU A 33 6.08 15.98 -11.52
CA LEU A 33 7.28 16.56 -10.91
C LEU A 33 7.06 17.99 -10.43
N ALA A 34 6.25 18.78 -11.14
CA ALA A 34 5.90 20.15 -10.75
C ALA A 34 5.08 20.26 -9.45
N TYR A 35 4.53 19.16 -8.93
CA TYR A 35 3.87 19.11 -7.62
C TYR A 35 4.85 18.93 -6.44
N VAL A 36 6.14 18.79 -6.71
CA VAL A 36 7.19 18.82 -5.69
C VAL A 36 7.77 20.23 -5.61
N TRP A 37 7.79 20.83 -4.41
CA TRP A 37 8.38 22.16 -4.23
C TRP A 37 9.88 22.15 -4.52
N ALA A 38 10.38 23.26 -5.07
CA ALA A 38 11.76 23.38 -5.55
C ALA A 38 12.82 23.20 -4.46
N ASP A 39 12.49 23.47 -3.20
CA ASP A 39 13.35 23.29 -2.03
C ASP A 39 13.38 21.84 -1.51
N GLN A 40 12.58 20.93 -2.08
CA GLN A 40 12.46 19.54 -1.62
C GLN A 40 13.20 18.56 -2.53
N ALA A 41 14.51 18.79 -2.71
CA ALA A 41 15.37 18.01 -3.60
C ALA A 41 15.29 16.49 -3.36
N GLU A 42 15.21 16.04 -2.11
CA GLU A 42 15.09 14.61 -1.82
C GLU A 42 13.76 14.01 -2.28
N ARG A 43 12.64 14.74 -2.14
CA ARG A 43 11.34 14.28 -2.64
C ARG A 43 11.33 14.24 -4.16
N PHE A 44 11.99 15.20 -4.79
CA PHE A 44 12.15 15.24 -6.24
C PHE A 44 12.90 13.99 -6.73
N ALA A 45 14.08 13.73 -6.17
CA ALA A 45 14.89 12.56 -6.51
C ALA A 45 14.15 11.22 -6.26
N ARG A 46 13.40 11.09 -5.16
CA ARG A 46 12.57 9.91 -4.90
C ARG A 46 11.45 9.73 -5.93
N THR A 47 10.84 10.84 -6.37
CA THR A 47 9.78 10.81 -7.40
C THR A 47 10.34 10.42 -8.76
N GLU A 48 11.49 10.95 -9.16
CA GLU A 48 12.20 10.54 -10.38
C GLU A 48 12.58 9.05 -10.35
N ALA A 49 13.10 8.56 -9.23
CA ALA A 49 13.41 7.15 -9.06
C ALA A 49 12.15 6.27 -9.19
N ALA A 50 11.02 6.68 -8.61
CA ALA A 50 9.75 5.97 -8.75
C ALA A 50 9.25 5.94 -10.21
N ILE A 51 9.36 7.06 -10.94
CA ILE A 51 9.04 7.14 -12.37
C ILE A 51 9.94 6.20 -13.17
N ALA A 52 11.25 6.17 -12.89
CA ALA A 52 12.18 5.27 -13.57
C ALA A 52 11.84 3.79 -13.31
N LEU A 53 11.51 3.42 -12.06
CA LEU A 53 11.06 2.07 -11.71
C LEU A 53 9.77 1.69 -12.44
N TRP A 54 8.81 2.61 -12.48
CA TRP A 54 7.56 2.41 -13.22
C TRP A 54 7.84 2.19 -14.71
N ARG A 55 8.70 2.99 -15.35
CA ARG A 55 9.03 2.85 -16.77
C ARG A 55 9.76 1.53 -17.08
N ALA A 56 10.63 1.09 -16.18
CA ALA A 56 11.33 -0.17 -16.35
C ALA A 56 10.37 -1.38 -16.27
N ARG A 57 9.37 -1.34 -15.39
CA ARG A 57 8.38 -2.41 -15.20
C ARG A 57 7.02 -1.82 -14.81
N PRO A 58 6.20 -1.38 -15.79
CA PRO A 58 4.93 -0.74 -15.49
C PRO A 58 3.99 -1.71 -14.76
N PRO A 59 3.48 -1.38 -13.56
CA PRO A 59 2.43 -2.15 -12.93
C PRO A 59 1.13 -2.02 -13.71
N ARG A 60 0.26 -3.02 -13.59
CA ARG A 60 -1.11 -2.88 -14.10
C ARG A 60 -1.93 -2.04 -13.12
N LEU A 61 -2.22 -0.81 -13.51
CA LEU A 61 -3.11 0.10 -12.80
C LEU A 61 -4.46 0.14 -13.52
N ASP A 62 -5.50 -0.35 -12.84
CA ASP A 62 -6.87 -0.27 -13.34
C ASP A 62 -7.43 1.13 -12.96
N GLN A 63 -8.24 1.73 -13.84
CA GLN A 63 -8.98 2.94 -13.50
C GLN A 63 -10.28 2.54 -12.78
N GLY A 64 -10.53 3.06 -11.57
CA GLY A 64 -11.75 2.75 -10.82
C GLY A 64 -11.74 3.19 -9.36
N ASP A 65 -12.83 2.87 -8.65
CA ASP A 65 -12.92 3.08 -7.21
C ASP A 65 -12.25 1.94 -6.43
N ALA A 66 -11.68 2.27 -5.27
CA ALA A 66 -10.93 1.31 -4.46
C ALA A 66 -11.81 0.19 -3.87
N ALA A 67 -13.05 0.47 -3.49
CA ALA A 67 -13.88 -0.50 -2.77
C ALA A 67 -14.33 -1.64 -3.69
N GLY A 68 -14.93 -1.30 -4.84
CA GLY A 68 -15.34 -2.28 -5.83
C GLY A 68 -14.16 -3.06 -6.40
N TRP A 69 -13.01 -2.40 -6.59
CA TRP A 69 -11.80 -3.08 -7.06
C TRP A 69 -11.25 -4.07 -6.03
N VAL A 70 -11.19 -3.70 -4.74
CA VAL A 70 -10.74 -4.60 -3.66
C VAL A 70 -11.67 -5.80 -3.54
N GLU A 71 -12.99 -5.59 -3.55
CA GLU A 71 -13.97 -6.67 -3.53
C GLU A 71 -13.78 -7.66 -4.70
N ALA A 72 -13.64 -7.13 -5.91
CA ALA A 72 -13.40 -7.96 -7.10
C ALA A 72 -12.08 -8.74 -7.01
N ARG A 73 -11.00 -8.11 -6.54
CA ARG A 73 -9.69 -8.76 -6.37
C ARG A 73 -9.71 -9.83 -5.29
N LEU A 74 -10.43 -9.62 -4.19
CA LEU A 74 -10.53 -10.60 -3.11
C LEU A 74 -11.38 -11.81 -3.50
N ALA A 75 -12.37 -11.64 -4.38
CA ALA A 75 -13.18 -12.74 -4.91
C ALA A 75 -12.39 -13.68 -5.85
N GLU A 76 -11.26 -13.25 -6.40
CA GLU A 76 -10.40 -14.11 -7.22
C GLU A 76 -9.72 -15.18 -6.36
N SER A 77 -9.52 -16.38 -6.91
CA SER A 77 -8.78 -17.45 -6.25
C SER A 77 -7.32 -17.06 -6.00
N GLN A 78 -6.84 -17.30 -4.78
CA GLN A 78 -5.44 -17.15 -4.42
C GLN A 78 -4.66 -18.44 -4.69
N ALA A 79 -3.55 -18.32 -5.42
CA ALA A 79 -2.65 -19.45 -5.60
C ALA A 79 -1.98 -19.85 -4.28
N GLU A 80 -1.78 -21.14 -4.11
CA GLU A 80 -1.15 -21.71 -2.91
C GLU A 80 0.31 -21.25 -2.77
N GLY A 81 0.75 -21.08 -1.53
CA GLY A 81 2.13 -20.65 -1.21
C GLY A 81 2.41 -19.17 -1.50
N LEU A 82 1.40 -18.39 -1.84
CA LEU A 82 1.51 -16.92 -1.99
C LEU A 82 0.75 -16.22 -0.88
N THR A 83 1.33 -15.17 -0.32
CA THR A 83 0.61 -14.21 0.51
C THR A 83 -0.06 -13.17 -0.38
N ARG A 84 -1.39 -13.02 -0.28
CA ARG A 84 -2.09 -11.89 -0.87
C ARG A 84 -1.97 -10.70 0.07
N VAL A 85 -1.61 -9.53 -0.47
CA VAL A 85 -1.42 -8.32 0.32
C VAL A 85 -2.26 -7.20 -0.28
N LEU A 86 -3.15 -6.60 0.53
CA LEU A 86 -3.70 -5.28 0.25
C LEU A 86 -2.80 -4.25 0.94
N MET A 87 -2.23 -3.32 0.17
CA MET A 87 -1.43 -2.21 0.71
C MET A 87 -2.04 -0.90 0.27
N HIS A 88 -2.15 0.05 1.20
CA HIS A 88 -2.46 1.43 0.87
C HIS A 88 -1.75 2.41 1.80
N SER A 89 -1.51 3.61 1.29
CA SER A 89 -0.84 4.68 2.01
C SER A 89 -1.49 6.04 1.75
N ILE A 90 -1.75 6.80 2.80
CA ILE A 90 -2.29 8.17 2.78
C ILE A 90 -3.65 8.31 2.07
N VAL A 91 -4.20 7.22 1.53
CA VAL A 91 -5.40 7.26 0.69
C VAL A 91 -6.67 7.27 1.52
N TRP A 92 -6.62 6.69 2.73
CA TRP A 92 -7.81 6.35 3.50
C TRP A 92 -8.65 7.58 3.82
N GLN A 93 -8.01 8.72 4.07
CA GLN A 93 -8.67 9.99 4.34
C GLN A 93 -9.48 10.55 3.17
N TYR A 94 -9.17 10.16 1.92
CA TYR A 94 -9.88 10.60 0.72
C TYR A 94 -11.06 9.69 0.38
N LEU A 95 -11.08 8.46 0.90
CA LEU A 95 -12.17 7.54 0.66
C LEU A 95 -13.44 8.01 1.39
N PRO A 96 -14.63 7.91 0.76
CA PRO A 96 -15.90 8.15 1.44
C PRO A 96 -16.11 7.11 2.54
N ARG A 97 -16.90 7.45 3.58
CA ARG A 97 -17.14 6.57 4.74
C ARG A 97 -17.65 5.19 4.32
N GLU A 98 -18.53 5.15 3.33
CA GLU A 98 -19.06 3.91 2.75
C GLU A 98 -17.96 3.05 2.11
N GLY A 99 -17.09 3.66 1.29
CA GLY A 99 -15.98 2.95 0.66
C GLY A 99 -15.02 2.34 1.69
N ARG A 100 -14.71 3.06 2.78
CA ARG A 100 -13.90 2.53 3.88
C ARG A 100 -14.57 1.32 4.53
N ALA A 101 -15.86 1.42 4.84
CA ALA A 101 -16.61 0.34 5.47
C ALA A 101 -16.66 -0.92 4.58
N ARG A 102 -16.83 -0.74 3.28
CA ARG A 102 -16.80 -1.83 2.29
C ARG A 102 -15.44 -2.53 2.22
N ILE A 103 -14.34 -1.76 2.17
CA ILE A 103 -12.99 -2.34 2.17
C ILE A 103 -12.73 -3.12 3.47
N VAL A 104 -13.10 -2.56 4.63
CA VAL A 104 -13.00 -3.27 5.92
C VAL A 104 -13.77 -4.59 5.87
N ALA A 105 -15.05 -4.55 5.47
CA ALA A 105 -15.89 -5.74 5.43
C ALA A 105 -15.33 -6.81 4.47
N ALA A 106 -14.86 -6.41 3.28
CA ALA A 106 -14.27 -7.32 2.32
C ALA A 106 -12.98 -7.97 2.84
N MET A 107 -12.11 -7.20 3.50
CA MET A 107 -10.88 -7.73 4.11
C MET A 107 -11.16 -8.68 5.27
N GLU A 108 -12.12 -8.37 6.15
CA GLU A 108 -12.50 -9.29 7.24
C GLU A 108 -13.11 -10.59 6.71
N ALA A 109 -13.99 -10.50 5.70
CA ALA A 109 -14.58 -11.68 5.07
C ALA A 109 -13.52 -12.56 4.39
N ALA A 110 -12.62 -11.96 3.61
CA ALA A 110 -11.52 -12.71 2.99
C ALA A 110 -10.54 -13.28 4.02
N GLY A 111 -10.31 -12.55 5.12
CA GLY A 111 -9.47 -13.00 6.22
C GLY A 111 -10.03 -14.21 6.97
N ALA A 112 -11.36 -14.33 7.08
CA ALA A 112 -12.02 -15.49 7.69
C ALA A 112 -11.79 -16.80 6.90
N GLU A 113 -11.59 -16.69 5.58
CA GLU A 113 -11.32 -17.82 4.68
C GLU A 113 -9.81 -18.08 4.48
N ALA A 114 -8.94 -17.24 5.05
CA ALA A 114 -7.50 -17.37 4.87
C ALA A 114 -6.94 -18.58 5.61
N THR A 115 -6.00 -19.26 4.96
CA THR A 115 -5.33 -20.48 5.47
C THR A 115 -3.82 -20.25 5.52
N PRO A 116 -3.05 -21.08 6.25
CA PRO A 116 -1.59 -21.01 6.23
C PRO A 116 -0.99 -21.10 4.82
N GLU A 117 -1.63 -21.85 3.91
CA GLU A 117 -1.19 -22.01 2.53
C GLU A 117 -1.67 -20.87 1.60
N ARG A 118 -2.67 -20.09 2.04
CA ARG A 118 -3.19 -18.92 1.33
C ARG A 118 -3.38 -17.74 2.30
N PRO A 119 -2.29 -17.19 2.86
CA PRO A 119 -2.38 -16.14 3.87
C PRO A 119 -2.77 -14.79 3.24
N LEU A 120 -3.41 -13.95 4.04
CA LEU A 120 -3.82 -12.60 3.68
C LEU A 120 -3.13 -11.58 4.61
N ALA A 121 -2.69 -10.46 4.06
CA ALA A 121 -2.19 -9.34 4.86
C ALA A 121 -2.80 -8.01 4.40
N TRP A 122 -3.05 -7.13 5.36
CA TRP A 122 -3.53 -5.77 5.15
C TRP A 122 -2.54 -4.76 5.72
N VAL A 123 -1.76 -4.15 4.83
CA VAL A 123 -0.74 -3.14 5.14
C VAL A 123 -1.35 -1.74 4.98
N ARG A 124 -1.40 -0.97 6.06
CA ARG A 124 -2.02 0.34 6.12
C ARG A 124 -0.99 1.36 6.58
N TYR A 125 -0.64 2.31 5.74
CA TYR A 125 0.20 3.44 6.11
C TYR A 125 -0.60 4.74 6.10
N GLU A 126 -1.27 5.04 7.20
CA GLU A 126 -2.34 6.04 7.23
C GLU A 126 -2.19 7.02 8.40
N ALA A 127 -2.79 8.20 8.26
CA ALA A 127 -2.74 9.23 9.29
C ALA A 127 -3.57 8.82 10.52
N ASP A 128 -2.95 8.87 11.69
CA ASP A 128 -3.68 9.04 12.95
C ASP A 128 -3.85 10.54 13.21
N ARG A 129 -5.07 11.04 12.96
CA ARG A 129 -5.39 12.46 13.14
C ARG A 129 -5.45 12.89 14.60
N SER A 130 -5.61 11.95 15.54
CA SER A 130 -5.62 12.26 16.96
C SER A 130 -4.20 12.50 17.50
N LEU A 131 -3.20 11.83 16.91
CA LEU A 131 -1.79 11.92 17.30
C LEU A 131 -0.96 12.84 16.39
N GLY A 132 -1.47 13.19 15.21
CA GLY A 132 -0.73 13.99 14.22
C GLY A 132 0.42 13.23 13.56
N LEU A 133 0.38 11.90 13.60
CA LEU A 133 1.40 10.99 13.08
C LEU A 133 0.81 10.08 12.00
N HIS A 134 1.66 9.33 11.29
CA HIS A 134 1.21 8.29 10.38
C HIS A 134 1.68 6.93 10.87
N GLU A 135 0.76 6.01 11.02
CA GLU A 135 1.01 4.66 11.51
C GLU A 135 1.16 3.70 10.34
N LEU A 136 2.17 2.84 10.40
CA LEU A 136 2.27 1.62 9.61
C LEU A 136 1.69 0.47 10.42
N ARG A 137 0.51 -0.01 10.04
CA ARG A 137 -0.15 -1.16 10.65
C ARG A 137 -0.26 -2.32 9.68
N VAL A 138 -0.10 -3.53 10.18
CA VAL A 138 -0.28 -4.77 9.40
C VAL A 138 -1.21 -5.70 10.14
N LYS A 139 -2.35 -6.02 9.52
CA LYS A 139 -3.22 -7.12 9.97
C LYS A 139 -2.95 -8.36 9.13
N THR A 140 -2.79 -9.52 9.76
CA THR A 140 -2.47 -10.78 9.06
C THR A 140 -3.48 -11.87 9.37
N TRP A 141 -3.79 -12.69 8.38
CA TRP A 141 -4.60 -13.90 8.51
C TRP A 141 -3.88 -15.11 7.91
N PRO A 142 -4.07 -16.33 8.47
CA PRO A 142 -4.92 -16.63 9.65
C PRO A 142 -4.39 -16.01 10.96
N GLY A 143 -5.25 -15.90 11.96
CA GLY A 143 -4.92 -15.34 13.29
C GLY A 143 -5.50 -13.95 13.57
N GLY A 144 -5.63 -13.10 12.55
CA GLY A 144 -6.28 -11.79 12.67
C GLY A 144 -5.50 -10.78 13.51
N GLU A 145 -4.23 -11.04 13.80
CA GLU A 145 -3.37 -10.15 14.58
C GLU A 145 -3.14 -8.83 13.84
N ASP A 146 -3.42 -7.71 14.50
CA ASP A 146 -3.24 -6.34 13.98
C ASP A 146 -2.09 -5.64 14.72
N ARG A 147 -0.94 -5.54 14.06
CA ARG A 147 0.30 -5.01 14.66
C ARG A 147 0.57 -3.58 14.19
N HIS A 148 0.89 -2.70 15.13
CA HIS A 148 1.46 -1.39 14.85
C HIS A 148 2.99 -1.54 14.74
N LEU A 149 3.53 -1.32 13.55
CA LEU A 149 4.94 -1.58 13.25
C LEU A 149 5.83 -0.34 13.21
N ALA A 150 5.27 0.83 12.90
CA ALA A 150 6.05 2.07 12.88
C ALA A 150 5.19 3.33 12.91
N ASN A 151 5.72 4.40 13.51
CA ASN A 151 5.31 5.76 13.20
C ASN A 151 6.21 6.30 12.08
N ALA A 152 5.68 7.14 11.19
CA ALA A 152 6.51 7.76 10.16
C ALA A 152 6.00 9.15 9.73
N HIS A 153 6.89 9.90 9.09
CA HIS A 153 6.57 11.16 8.43
C HIS A 153 5.64 10.92 7.23
N PRO A 154 4.60 11.73 6.95
CA PRO A 154 3.66 11.52 5.81
C PRO A 154 4.29 11.25 4.44
N HIS A 155 5.54 11.70 4.24
CA HIS A 155 6.34 11.50 3.02
C HIS A 155 7.55 10.57 3.21
N ALA A 156 7.52 9.72 4.23
CA ALA A 156 8.54 8.76 4.65
C ALA A 156 9.95 9.35 4.83
N ALA A 157 10.05 10.63 5.24
CA ALA A 157 11.33 11.28 5.54
C ALA A 157 12.02 10.69 6.78
N TRP A 158 11.23 10.16 7.72
CA TRP A 158 11.70 9.38 8.84
C TRP A 158 10.70 8.25 9.11
N VAL A 159 11.20 7.16 9.68
CA VAL A 159 10.42 6.01 10.15
C VAL A 159 10.96 5.63 11.53
N GLU A 160 10.09 5.66 12.52
CA GLU A 160 10.32 5.13 13.86
C GLU A 160 9.75 3.72 13.93
N TRP A 161 10.62 2.72 13.87
CA TRP A 161 10.21 1.32 13.92
C TRP A 161 9.87 0.88 15.35
N LEU A 162 8.68 0.29 15.51
CA LEU A 162 8.12 -0.20 16.78
C LEU A 162 7.98 -1.73 16.81
N GLY A 163 8.21 -2.42 15.70
CA GLY A 163 8.06 -3.87 15.62
C GLY A 163 9.10 -4.62 16.46
N GLU A 164 8.64 -5.67 17.14
CA GLU A 164 9.48 -6.57 17.94
C GLU A 164 10.38 -7.45 17.06
N GLU A 165 11.47 -7.96 17.64
CA GLU A 165 12.35 -8.93 17.00
C GLU A 165 11.60 -10.26 16.82
N VAL A 166 11.57 -10.79 15.59
CA VAL A 166 11.12 -12.17 15.37
C VAL A 166 12.25 -13.07 15.85
N ALA A 167 12.05 -13.74 17.00
CA ALA A 167 12.98 -14.68 17.60
C ALA A 167 13.24 -15.91 16.70
#